data_AF-A0A2M8FHM6-F1
#
_entry.id   AF-A0A2M8FHM6-F1
#
_cell.length_a   1.000
_cell.length_b   1.000
_cell.length_c   1.000
_cell.angle_alpha   90.00
_cell.angle_beta   90.00
_cell.angle_gamma   90.00
#
_symmetry.space_group_name_H-M   'P 1'
#
loop_
_entity.id
_entity.type
_entity.pdbx_description
1 polymer ?
#
loop_
_entity_poly.entity_id
_entity_poly.type
_entity_poly.pdbx_seq_one_letter_code
_entity_poly.pdbx_strand_id
1 'polypeptide(L)'
;MSLILVATISIFGIVLGKVIFKKWINHLTLYCLIMGGLIFLYELKLLPYVDIIPLAWFFIISTFLSFLFGILTIISTRNLASQNEIATEKSIIALALFADDGKTVRNAILFFTFIGFFVAFQRWWVLIEMFGSIPAVFINAGVVYRLNVNREIKDFIPILPNFVYVGVFLLGMYNAYKKKFSLLTFLPFISIVIKELTYFGRGEILFALMEFLFSFFLFRYLLNTDTSRKYAFSKKSAIIVSTILIVFLGASVSLVRVSRGSYENFVGGSSQLKQLKGNFLISPSIYLYMSCDIGVFSKYLEHDKENTKFGHNSFLVFYDFLSRVEGEKRPRFYQKGFYIPMWANTGTFMRELHEDFGIAGIFLIPYLIGLFITWLWFKFYERHNLIVFAILVYFYIIIGFSFLMMVTRLNQWYFSLGLIILSIPILEKMATRKNSLNLEKG
;
A
#
# COMPACT_ATOMS: atom_id res chain seq x y z
N MET A 1 -16.08 -23.03 1.49
CA MET A 1 -16.06 -22.99 2.98
C MET A 1 -17.26 -22.17 3.42
N SER A 2 -17.94 -22.43 4.55
CA SER A 2 -19.12 -21.61 4.88
C SER A 2 -18.73 -20.13 5.03
N LEU A 3 -19.45 -19.22 4.36
CA LEU A 3 -19.22 -17.77 4.43
C LEU A 3 -19.25 -17.24 5.88
N ILE A 4 -20.10 -17.85 6.71
CA ILE A 4 -20.17 -17.57 8.15
C ILE A 4 -18.83 -17.88 8.82
N LEU A 5 -18.21 -19.02 8.49
CA LEU A 5 -16.94 -19.43 9.09
C LEU A 5 -15.81 -18.45 8.74
N VAL A 6 -15.75 -17.98 7.49
CA VAL A 6 -14.76 -16.96 7.06
C VAL A 6 -14.95 -15.67 7.86
N ALA A 7 -16.19 -15.20 8.00
CA ALA A 7 -16.50 -14.01 8.77
C ALA A 7 -16.13 -14.17 10.26
N THR A 8 -16.48 -15.31 10.87
CA THR A 8 -16.18 -15.61 12.28
C THR A 8 -14.67 -15.63 12.53
N ILE A 9 -13.87 -16.32 11.69
CA ILE A 9 -12.41 -16.37 11.83
C ILE A 9 -11.80 -14.99 11.66
N SER A 10 -12.26 -14.21 10.68
CA SER A 10 -11.75 -12.87 10.43
C SER A 10 -12.05 -11.93 11.61
N ILE A 11 -13.27 -11.96 12.14
CA ILE A 11 -13.66 -11.19 13.33
C ILE A 11 -12.83 -11.62 14.54
N PHE A 12 -12.66 -12.93 14.75
CA PHE A 12 -11.83 -13.43 15.84
C PHE A 12 -10.38 -12.93 15.74
N GLY A 13 -9.78 -12.97 14.55
CA GLY A 13 -8.44 -12.43 14.31
C GLY A 13 -8.33 -10.92 14.56
N ILE A 14 -9.36 -10.15 14.19
CA ILE A 14 -9.44 -8.70 14.47
C ILE A 14 -9.52 -8.44 15.99
N VAL A 15 -10.36 -9.19 16.70
CA VAL A 15 -10.49 -9.09 18.16
C VAL A 15 -9.19 -9.49 18.84
N LEU A 16 -8.54 -10.57 18.39
CA LEU A 16 -7.25 -11.01 18.88
C LEU A 16 -6.18 -9.93 18.69
N GLY A 17 -6.12 -9.29 17.51
CA GLY A 17 -5.24 -8.14 17.28
C GLY A 17 -5.49 -7.00 18.27
N LYS A 18 -6.76 -6.66 18.51
CA LYS A 18 -7.14 -5.65 19.51
C LYS A 18 -6.68 -6.04 20.91
N VAL A 19 -6.83 -7.30 21.32
CA VAL A 19 -6.43 -7.79 22.64
C VAL A 19 -4.91 -7.72 22.79
N ILE A 20 -4.17 -8.26 21.83
CA ILE A 20 -2.70 -8.32 21.85
C ILE A 20 -2.07 -6.92 21.87
N PHE A 21 -2.48 -6.05 20.94
CA PHE A 21 -1.88 -4.73 20.77
C PHE A 21 -2.58 -3.62 21.57
N LYS A 22 -3.69 -3.94 22.26
CA LYS A 22 -4.59 -2.98 22.92
C LYS A 22 -5.13 -1.89 21.99
N LYS A 23 -5.11 -2.14 20.66
CA LYS A 23 -5.45 -1.17 19.61
C LYS A 23 -6.13 -1.85 18.43
N TRP A 24 -7.13 -1.18 17.86
CA TRP A 24 -7.84 -1.68 16.69
C TRP A 24 -6.98 -1.69 15.44
N ILE A 25 -6.19 -0.63 15.19
CA ILE A 25 -5.30 -0.56 14.03
C ILE A 25 -3.94 -1.14 14.43
N ASN A 26 -3.71 -2.38 14.02
CA ASN A 26 -2.44 -3.09 14.13
C ASN A 26 -2.31 -4.03 12.91
N HIS A 27 -1.13 -4.60 12.71
CA HIS A 27 -0.86 -5.40 11.50
C HIS A 27 -1.60 -6.75 11.48
N LEU A 28 -1.95 -7.34 12.63
CA LEU A 28 -2.80 -8.53 12.69
C LEU A 28 -4.23 -8.21 12.29
N THR A 29 -4.83 -7.15 12.86
CA THR A 29 -6.15 -6.68 12.46
C THR A 29 -6.19 -6.36 10.97
N LEU A 30 -5.16 -5.67 10.46
CA LEU A 30 -5.06 -5.31 9.05
C LEU A 30 -5.00 -6.56 8.14
N TYR A 31 -4.15 -7.53 8.46
CA TYR A 31 -4.05 -8.78 7.71
C TYR A 31 -5.38 -9.53 7.68
N CYS A 32 -6.03 -9.68 8.84
CA CYS A 32 -7.34 -10.34 8.97
C CYS A 32 -8.43 -9.59 8.19
N LEU A 33 -8.43 -8.26 8.19
CA LEU A 33 -9.39 -7.46 7.44
C LEU A 33 -9.22 -7.64 5.93
N ILE A 34 -7.97 -7.60 5.45
CA ILE A 34 -7.65 -7.66 4.01
C ILE A 34 -7.84 -9.07 3.47
N MET A 35 -7.18 -10.07 4.06
CA MET A 35 -7.26 -11.45 3.60
C MET A 35 -8.63 -12.05 3.90
N GLY A 36 -9.21 -11.76 5.07
CA GLY A 36 -10.57 -12.17 5.40
C GLY A 36 -11.61 -11.53 4.47
N GLY A 37 -11.44 -10.25 4.14
CA GLY A 37 -12.26 -9.54 3.16
C GLY A 37 -12.17 -10.16 1.76
N LEU A 38 -10.97 -10.45 1.27
CA LEU A 38 -10.75 -11.14 0.00
C LEU A 38 -11.48 -12.49 -0.06
N ILE A 39 -11.26 -13.35 0.95
CA ILE A 39 -11.88 -14.68 1.02
C ILE A 39 -13.40 -14.55 1.13
N PHE A 40 -13.89 -13.62 1.94
CA PHE A 40 -15.32 -13.35 2.07
C PHE A 40 -15.94 -12.95 0.74
N LEU A 41 -15.30 -12.01 0.01
CA LEU A 41 -15.78 -11.57 -1.29
C LEU A 41 -15.76 -12.69 -2.33
N TYR A 42 -14.76 -13.59 -2.29
CA TYR A 42 -14.73 -14.78 -3.16
C TYR A 42 -15.87 -15.76 -2.85
N GLU A 43 -16.11 -16.07 -1.57
CA GLU A 43 -17.15 -17.00 -1.13
C GLU A 43 -18.58 -16.45 -1.29
N LEU A 44 -18.76 -15.14 -1.57
CA LEU A 44 -20.07 -14.61 -2.00
C LEU A 44 -20.53 -15.19 -3.33
N LYS A 45 -19.60 -15.73 -4.16
CA LYS A 45 -19.89 -16.35 -5.46
C LYS A 45 -20.79 -15.50 -6.38
N LEU A 46 -20.63 -14.17 -6.38
CA LEU A 46 -21.36 -13.30 -7.32
C LEU A 46 -20.88 -13.49 -8.77
N LEU A 47 -19.67 -14.02 -8.91
CA LEU A 47 -19.13 -14.59 -10.15
C LEU A 47 -19.08 -16.12 -9.98
N PRO A 48 -19.09 -16.90 -11.08
CA PRO A 48 -19.21 -18.36 -11.03
C PRO A 48 -17.90 -19.04 -10.58
N TYR A 49 -17.30 -18.57 -9.49
CA TYR A 49 -16.05 -19.07 -8.97
C TYR A 49 -16.14 -20.56 -8.62
N VAL A 50 -15.14 -21.31 -9.07
CA VAL A 50 -14.93 -22.70 -8.67
C VAL A 50 -14.57 -22.78 -7.19
N ASP A 51 -14.58 -23.98 -6.62
CA ASP A 51 -14.14 -24.17 -5.25
C ASP A 51 -12.62 -24.15 -5.15
N ILE A 52 -12.13 -23.55 -4.07
CA ILE A 52 -10.71 -23.49 -3.75
C ILE A 52 -10.25 -24.90 -3.38
N ILE A 53 -9.17 -25.38 -4.00
CA ILE A 53 -8.64 -26.70 -3.73
C ILE A 53 -8.16 -26.83 -2.26
N PRO A 54 -8.21 -28.02 -1.66
CA PRO A 54 -7.78 -28.22 -0.27
C PRO A 54 -6.34 -27.75 0.01
N LEU A 55 -5.43 -27.93 -0.94
CA LEU A 55 -4.04 -27.48 -0.82
C LEU A 55 -3.93 -25.95 -0.68
N ALA A 56 -4.73 -25.20 -1.42
CA ALA A 56 -4.75 -23.73 -1.32
C ALA A 56 -5.28 -23.29 0.05
N TRP A 57 -6.33 -23.95 0.57
CA TRP A 57 -6.81 -23.71 1.94
C TRP A 57 -5.75 -23.97 2.99
N PHE A 58 -5.02 -25.09 2.86
CA PHE A 58 -3.92 -25.41 3.75
C PHE A 58 -2.85 -24.30 3.75
N PHE A 59 -2.47 -23.78 2.59
CA PHE A 59 -1.51 -22.67 2.49
C PHE A 59 -2.05 -21.33 2.99
N ILE A 60 -3.32 -21.00 2.77
CA ILE A 60 -3.95 -19.79 3.30
C ILE A 60 -3.92 -19.80 4.84
N ILE A 61 -4.33 -20.92 5.44
CA ILE A 61 -4.34 -21.09 6.90
C ILE A 61 -2.91 -21.06 7.44
N SER A 62 -1.99 -21.78 6.78
CA SER A 62 -0.58 -21.83 7.17
C SER A 62 0.12 -20.47 7.10
N THR A 63 -0.18 -19.66 6.09
CA THR A 63 0.33 -18.28 5.95
C THR A 63 -0.13 -17.42 7.12
N PHE A 64 -1.44 -17.50 7.46
CA PHE A 64 -2.00 -16.79 8.61
C PHE A 64 -1.35 -17.22 9.94
N LEU A 65 -1.23 -18.53 10.17
CA LEU A 65 -0.61 -19.07 11.38
C LEU A 65 0.87 -18.69 11.47
N SER A 66 1.60 -18.76 10.37
CA SER A 66 3.01 -18.35 10.31
C SER A 66 3.17 -16.87 10.67
N PHE A 67 2.35 -16.01 10.07
CA PHE A 67 2.31 -14.58 10.40
C PHE A 67 2.02 -14.35 11.89
N LEU A 68 0.99 -15.01 12.43
CA LEU A 68 0.63 -14.94 13.86
C LEU A 68 1.76 -15.44 14.77
N PHE A 69 2.44 -16.54 14.43
CA PHE A 69 3.57 -17.05 15.22
C PHE A 69 4.76 -16.09 15.21
N GLY A 70 5.02 -15.39 14.09
CA GLY A 70 6.03 -14.34 14.04
C GLY A 70 5.74 -13.21 15.03
N ILE A 71 4.47 -12.79 15.10
CA ILE A 71 3.99 -11.79 16.07
C ILE A 71 4.18 -12.28 17.51
N LEU A 72 3.69 -13.48 17.80
CA LEU A 72 3.76 -14.07 19.14
C LEU A 72 5.20 -14.27 19.62
N THR A 73 6.14 -14.59 18.70
CA THR A 73 7.57 -14.73 19.03
C THR A 73 8.13 -13.46 19.68
N ILE A 74 7.86 -12.28 19.09
CA ILE A 74 8.35 -11.01 19.65
C ILE A 74 7.66 -10.68 20.96
N ILE A 75 6.35 -10.92 21.07
CA ILE A 75 5.60 -10.65 22.30
C ILE A 75 6.12 -11.52 23.45
N SER A 76 6.30 -12.82 23.22
CA SER A 76 6.86 -13.74 24.20
C SER A 76 8.27 -13.35 24.61
N THR A 77 9.13 -13.02 23.64
CA THR A 77 10.50 -12.56 23.90
C THR A 77 10.50 -11.31 24.78
N ARG A 78 9.61 -10.35 24.49
CA ARG A 78 9.49 -9.12 25.26
C ARG A 78 8.99 -9.39 26.68
N ASN A 79 8.00 -10.25 26.86
CA ASN A 79 7.48 -10.61 28.19
C ASN A 79 8.54 -11.30 29.07
N LEU A 80 9.47 -12.05 28.46
CA LEU A 80 10.61 -12.64 29.16
C LEU A 80 11.67 -11.59 29.53
N ALA A 81 11.90 -10.60 28.66
CA ALA A 81 12.91 -9.56 28.86
C ALA A 81 12.43 -8.40 29.76
N SER A 82 11.12 -8.17 29.91
CA SER A 82 10.56 -6.95 30.52
C SER A 82 10.64 -6.88 32.05
N GLN A 83 11.63 -7.51 32.68
CA GLN A 83 11.86 -7.33 34.12
C GLN A 83 12.74 -6.11 34.46
N ASN A 84 13.45 -5.47 33.52
CA ASN A 84 14.50 -4.50 33.89
C ASN A 84 14.59 -3.15 33.13
N GLU A 85 13.71 -2.82 32.18
CA GLU A 85 13.80 -1.51 31.50
C GLU A 85 12.76 -0.50 32.03
N ILE A 86 13.22 0.36 32.95
CA ILE A 86 12.56 1.62 33.28
C ILE A 86 12.60 2.50 32.03
N ALA A 87 11.52 2.49 31.26
CA ALA A 87 11.37 3.37 30.11
C ALA A 87 11.40 4.83 30.58
N THR A 88 12.51 5.53 30.36
CA THR A 88 12.53 6.99 30.44
C THR A 88 11.46 7.55 29.50
N GLU A 89 10.42 8.15 30.06
CA GLU A 89 9.37 8.85 29.33
C GLU A 89 9.98 10.04 28.56
N LYS A 90 10.48 9.80 27.35
CA LYS A 90 10.77 10.89 26.43
C LYS A 90 9.44 11.45 25.95
N SER A 91 9.07 12.63 26.43
CA SER A 91 7.92 13.39 25.93
C SER A 91 7.98 13.54 24.41
N ILE A 92 6.86 13.29 23.72
CA ILE A 92 6.72 13.41 22.26
C ILE A 92 6.89 14.87 21.79
N ILE A 93 6.81 15.84 22.71
CA ILE A 93 7.12 17.26 22.48
C ILE A 93 8.56 17.45 21.97
N ALA A 94 9.44 16.46 22.09
CA ALA A 94 10.83 16.51 21.64
C ALA A 94 11.12 15.99 20.21
N LEU A 95 10.10 15.68 19.39
CA LEU A 95 10.38 15.26 18.00
C LEU A 95 10.99 16.42 17.19
N ALA A 96 12.28 16.28 16.84
CA ALA A 96 13.06 17.30 16.13
C ALA A 96 12.40 17.77 14.82
N LEU A 97 11.72 16.86 14.11
CA LEU A 97 11.02 17.14 12.86
C LEU A 97 9.92 18.22 13.01
N PHE A 98 9.31 18.34 14.19
CA PHE A 98 8.23 19.29 14.47
C PHE A 98 8.67 20.46 15.37
N ALA A 99 9.97 20.65 15.58
CA ALA A 99 10.52 21.71 16.42
C ALA A 99 10.11 23.13 15.97
N ASP A 100 9.84 23.34 14.68
CA ASP A 100 9.39 24.62 14.12
C ASP A 100 7.86 24.70 13.92
N ASP A 101 7.10 23.94 14.73
CA ASP A 101 5.66 23.74 14.59
C ASP A 101 5.26 23.15 13.22
N GLY A 102 6.14 22.33 12.63
CA GLY A 102 5.91 21.62 11.38
C GLY A 102 5.93 22.49 10.12
N LYS A 103 6.47 23.71 10.18
CA LYS A 103 6.63 24.58 9.00
C LYS A 103 7.57 23.95 7.97
N THR A 104 8.66 23.32 8.43
CA THR A 104 9.62 22.60 7.59
C THR A 104 8.97 21.41 6.91
N VAL A 105 8.19 20.61 7.64
CA VAL A 105 7.42 19.48 7.08
C VAL A 105 6.43 19.95 6.02
N ARG A 106 5.67 21.03 6.30
CA ARG A 106 4.75 21.62 5.32
C ARG A 106 5.46 22.03 4.03
N ASN A 107 6.61 22.70 4.14
CA ASN A 107 7.39 23.12 2.97
C ASN A 107 7.95 21.94 2.19
N ALA A 108 8.41 20.90 2.89
CA ALA A 108 8.88 19.66 2.28
C ALA A 108 7.75 18.96 1.50
N ILE A 109 6.54 18.84 2.07
CA ILE A 109 5.37 18.30 1.38
C ILE A 109 5.13 19.06 0.07
N LEU A 110 5.12 20.39 0.12
CA LEU A 110 4.93 21.22 -1.08
C LEU A 110 6.04 20.99 -2.10
N PHE A 111 7.31 21.00 -1.68
CA PHE A 111 8.46 20.76 -2.55
C PHE A 111 8.36 19.43 -3.29
N PHE A 112 8.18 18.32 -2.56
CA PHE A 112 8.04 16.99 -3.15
C PHE A 112 6.80 16.85 -4.04
N THR A 113 5.72 17.55 -3.70
CA THR A 113 4.50 17.59 -4.52
C THR A 113 4.72 18.35 -5.82
N PHE A 114 5.44 19.48 -5.80
CA PHE A 114 5.76 20.24 -7.00
C PHE A 114 6.67 19.45 -7.95
N ILE A 115 7.61 18.65 -7.43
CA ILE A 115 8.36 17.68 -8.24
C ILE A 115 7.40 16.69 -8.90
N GLY A 116 6.44 16.15 -8.14
CA GLY A 116 5.41 15.26 -8.69
C GLY A 116 4.58 15.91 -9.80
N PHE A 117 4.16 17.17 -9.65
CA PHE A 117 3.44 17.91 -10.69
C PHE A 117 4.29 18.13 -11.93
N PHE A 118 5.55 18.53 -11.76
CA PHE A 118 6.49 18.70 -12.87
C PHE A 118 6.60 17.42 -13.70
N VAL A 119 6.76 16.27 -13.04
CA VAL A 119 6.80 14.96 -13.70
C VAL A 119 5.48 14.64 -14.40
N ALA A 120 4.35 14.86 -13.72
CA ALA A 120 3.03 14.59 -14.30
C ALA A 120 2.79 15.41 -15.58
N PHE A 121 3.10 16.71 -15.56
CA PHE A 121 2.95 17.59 -16.72
C PHE A 121 3.93 17.25 -17.85
N GLN A 122 5.17 16.91 -17.53
CA GLN A 122 6.14 16.45 -18.52
C GLN A 122 5.64 15.20 -19.25
N ARG A 123 5.02 14.24 -18.54
CA ARG A 123 4.44 13.04 -19.20
C ARG A 123 3.21 13.37 -20.04
N TRP A 124 2.36 14.28 -19.57
CA TRP A 124 1.24 14.76 -20.37
C TRP A 124 1.70 15.44 -21.66
N TRP A 125 2.77 16.24 -21.59
CA TRP A 125 3.37 16.85 -22.77
C TRP A 125 3.77 15.82 -23.82
N VAL A 126 4.53 14.78 -23.42
CA VAL A 126 4.93 13.68 -24.32
C VAL A 126 3.72 12.98 -24.94
N LEU A 127 2.69 12.68 -24.15
CA LEU A 127 1.48 12.03 -24.67
C LEU A 127 0.69 12.95 -25.62
N ILE A 128 0.65 14.25 -25.37
CA ILE A 128 0.00 15.21 -26.26
C ILE A 128 0.77 15.31 -27.59
N GLU A 129 2.10 15.28 -27.58
CA GLU A 129 2.89 15.22 -28.82
C GLU A 129 2.62 13.93 -29.60
N MET A 130 2.50 12.79 -28.92
CA MET A 130 2.24 11.48 -29.56
C MET A 130 0.81 11.35 -30.12
N PHE A 131 -0.20 11.89 -29.43
CA PHE A 131 -1.61 11.68 -29.77
C PHE A 131 -2.34 12.95 -30.24
N GLY A 132 -1.65 14.09 -30.28
CA GLY A 132 -2.14 15.40 -30.75
C GLY A 132 -2.92 16.23 -29.73
N SER A 133 -3.64 15.61 -28.79
CA SER A 133 -4.45 16.33 -27.79
C SER A 133 -4.81 15.49 -26.57
N ILE A 134 -5.22 16.14 -25.47
CA ILE A 134 -5.70 15.45 -24.26
C ILE A 134 -6.91 14.52 -24.56
N PRO A 135 -7.97 14.94 -25.29
CA PRO A 135 -9.07 14.05 -25.62
C PRO A 135 -8.63 12.83 -26.43
N ALA A 136 -7.69 13.01 -27.36
CA ALA A 136 -7.15 11.91 -28.17
C ALA A 136 -6.40 10.88 -27.30
N VAL A 137 -5.67 11.31 -26.26
CA VAL A 137 -5.05 10.41 -25.27
C VAL A 137 -6.11 9.56 -24.56
N PHE A 138 -7.24 10.15 -24.15
CA PHE A 138 -8.33 9.43 -23.48
C PHE A 138 -9.06 8.45 -24.42
N ILE A 139 -9.32 8.84 -25.67
CA ILE A 139 -9.91 7.95 -26.68
C ILE A 139 -8.99 6.74 -26.94
N ASN A 140 -7.68 6.96 -26.91
CA ASN A 140 -6.65 5.93 -27.11
C ASN A 140 -6.12 5.32 -25.79
N ALA A 141 -6.85 5.43 -24.68
CA ALA A 141 -6.36 5.02 -23.36
C ALA A 141 -5.86 3.56 -23.29
N GLY A 142 -6.55 2.64 -23.98
CA GLY A 142 -6.12 1.24 -24.07
C GLY A 142 -4.78 1.05 -24.78
N VAL A 143 -4.52 1.86 -25.82
CA VAL A 143 -3.24 1.90 -26.54
C VAL A 143 -2.16 2.49 -25.64
N VAL A 144 -2.42 3.64 -25.02
CA VAL A 144 -1.49 4.30 -24.08
C VAL A 144 -1.10 3.36 -22.94
N TYR A 145 -2.07 2.64 -22.38
CA TYR A 145 -1.82 1.62 -21.36
C TYR A 145 -0.85 0.54 -21.85
N ARG A 146 -1.10 -0.01 -23.05
CA ARG A 146 -0.24 -1.04 -23.66
C ARG A 146 1.17 -0.52 -23.96
N LEU A 147 1.30 0.72 -24.45
CA LEU A 147 2.61 1.34 -24.69
C LEU A 147 3.40 1.51 -23.39
N ASN A 148 2.74 1.90 -22.29
CA ASN A 148 3.36 1.99 -20.97
C ASN A 148 3.76 0.60 -20.44
N VAL A 149 2.89 -0.39 -20.55
CA VAL A 149 3.13 -1.81 -20.19
C VAL A 149 4.38 -2.35 -20.89
N ASN A 150 4.51 -2.07 -22.18
CA ASN A 150 5.62 -2.51 -23.02
C ASN A 150 6.87 -1.60 -22.90
N ARG A 151 6.76 -0.48 -22.15
CA ARG A 151 7.80 0.55 -22.01
C ARG A 151 8.27 1.14 -23.36
N GLU A 152 7.34 1.31 -24.29
CA GLU A 152 7.61 1.89 -25.62
C GLU A 152 7.72 3.42 -25.57
N ILE A 153 7.17 4.05 -24.53
CA ILE A 153 7.31 5.48 -24.25
C ILE A 153 8.64 5.71 -23.52
N LYS A 154 9.65 6.22 -24.25
CA LYS A 154 11.04 6.34 -23.76
C LYS A 154 11.34 7.67 -23.05
N ASP A 155 10.54 8.71 -23.26
CA ASP A 155 10.90 10.08 -22.90
C ASP A 155 10.46 10.51 -21.49
N PHE A 156 10.72 9.70 -20.46
CA PHE A 156 10.48 10.16 -19.08
C PHE A 156 11.51 9.60 -18.09
N ILE A 157 11.83 10.39 -17.06
CA ILE A 157 12.78 10.02 -16.01
C ILE A 157 12.05 9.11 -15.00
N PRO A 158 12.34 7.79 -14.94
CA PRO A 158 11.49 6.85 -14.21
C PRO A 158 11.54 6.99 -12.68
N ILE A 159 12.55 7.67 -12.14
CA ILE A 159 12.79 7.76 -10.69
C ILE A 159 12.08 8.98 -10.08
N LEU A 160 11.97 10.09 -10.82
CA LEU A 160 11.37 11.33 -10.31
C LEU A 160 9.92 11.18 -9.82
N PRO A 161 9.04 10.35 -10.43
CA PRO A 161 7.73 10.09 -9.87
C PRO A 161 7.75 9.65 -8.40
N ASN A 162 8.81 8.99 -7.93
CA ASN A 162 8.85 8.44 -6.58
C ASN A 162 8.97 9.52 -5.49
N PHE A 163 9.37 10.74 -5.84
CA PHE A 163 9.52 11.85 -4.90
C PHE A 163 8.18 12.26 -4.27
N VAL A 164 7.06 12.13 -5.01
CA VAL A 164 5.74 12.51 -4.50
C VAL A 164 5.32 11.66 -3.30
N TYR A 165 5.75 10.40 -3.22
CA TYR A 165 5.45 9.49 -2.10
C TYR A 165 6.13 9.94 -0.80
N VAL A 166 7.29 10.59 -0.86
CA VAL A 166 7.88 11.28 0.29
C VAL A 166 6.91 12.35 0.82
N GLY A 167 6.31 13.11 -0.09
CA GLY A 167 5.26 14.08 0.24
C GLY A 167 4.02 13.44 0.87
N VAL A 168 3.57 12.28 0.37
CA VAL A 168 2.43 11.52 0.92
C VAL A 168 2.72 11.00 2.32
N PHE A 169 3.89 10.41 2.55
CA PHE A 169 4.33 9.94 3.87
C PHE A 169 4.37 11.08 4.90
N LEU A 170 5.06 12.18 4.56
CA LEU A 170 5.16 13.36 5.40
C LEU A 170 3.80 14.01 5.65
N LEU A 171 2.91 13.99 4.66
CA LEU A 171 1.54 14.48 4.79
C LEU A 171 0.74 13.68 5.82
N GLY A 172 0.88 12.35 5.84
CA GLY A 172 0.27 11.49 6.86
C GLY A 172 0.68 11.90 8.27
N MET A 173 1.99 12.09 8.49
CA MET A 173 2.53 12.57 9.77
C MET A 173 2.06 13.99 10.11
N TYR A 174 2.13 14.91 9.15
CA TYR A 174 1.77 16.32 9.34
C TYR A 174 0.30 16.48 9.71
N ASN A 175 -0.61 15.80 9.02
CA ASN A 175 -2.04 15.85 9.31
C ASN A 175 -2.36 15.22 10.68
N ALA A 176 -1.67 14.13 11.04
CA ALA A 176 -1.80 13.54 12.38
C ALA A 176 -1.34 14.53 13.47
N TYR A 177 -0.24 15.24 13.25
CA TYR A 177 0.29 16.27 14.16
C TYR A 177 -0.61 17.51 14.27
N LYS A 178 -1.04 18.08 13.13
CA LYS A 178 -1.86 19.30 13.08
C LYS A 178 -3.34 19.08 13.40
N LYS A 179 -3.79 17.83 13.50
CA LYS A 179 -5.16 17.41 13.87
C LYS A 179 -6.27 17.84 12.92
N LYS A 180 -5.90 18.40 11.78
CA LYS A 180 -6.84 18.88 10.77
C LYS A 180 -6.32 18.46 9.43
N PHE A 181 -7.25 18.00 8.60
CA PHE A 181 -6.98 17.88 7.19
C PHE A 181 -7.16 19.26 6.57
N SER A 182 -6.16 19.70 5.83
CA SER A 182 -6.20 20.96 5.07
C SER A 182 -6.19 20.67 3.56
N LEU A 183 -6.34 21.71 2.73
CA LEU A 183 -6.23 21.57 1.28
C LEU A 183 -4.89 20.94 0.84
N LEU A 184 -3.83 21.13 1.65
CA LEU A 184 -2.54 20.48 1.48
C LEU A 184 -2.64 18.95 1.40
N THR A 185 -3.65 18.35 2.05
CA THR A 185 -3.91 16.90 1.99
C THR A 185 -4.11 16.42 0.57
N PHE A 186 -4.79 17.20 -0.26
CA PHE A 186 -5.16 16.75 -1.59
C PHE A 186 -4.03 16.94 -2.60
N LEU A 187 -3.09 17.86 -2.36
CA LEU A 187 -2.08 18.22 -3.36
C LEU A 187 -1.20 17.04 -3.82
N PRO A 188 -0.58 16.23 -2.93
CA PRO A 188 0.17 15.04 -3.37
C PRO A 188 -0.70 14.05 -4.14
N PHE A 189 -1.95 13.83 -3.70
CA PHE A 189 -2.86 12.91 -4.37
C PHE A 189 -3.30 13.42 -5.75
N ILE A 190 -3.55 14.72 -5.91
CA ILE A 190 -3.86 15.33 -7.22
C ILE A 190 -2.69 15.11 -8.17
N SER A 191 -1.45 15.37 -7.71
CA SER A 191 -0.25 15.12 -8.51
C SER A 191 -0.16 13.65 -8.95
N ILE A 192 -0.37 12.70 -8.03
CA ILE A 192 -0.38 11.27 -8.34
C ILE A 192 -1.49 10.92 -9.32
N VAL A 193 -2.70 11.42 -9.14
CA VAL A 193 -3.84 11.14 -10.03
C VAL A 193 -3.57 11.67 -11.44
N ILE A 194 -3.10 12.91 -11.59
CA ILE A 194 -2.76 13.47 -12.91
C ILE A 194 -1.69 12.61 -13.59
N LYS A 195 -0.67 12.17 -12.85
CA LYS A 195 0.36 11.26 -13.35
C LYS A 195 -0.22 9.89 -13.70
N GLU A 196 -1.07 9.29 -12.87
CA GLU A 196 -1.67 7.97 -13.12
C GLU A 196 -2.61 7.96 -14.32
N LEU A 197 -3.25 9.09 -14.63
CA LEU A 197 -4.02 9.23 -15.87
C LEU A 197 -3.15 9.15 -17.13
N THR A 198 -1.84 9.42 -17.05
CA THR A 198 -0.90 9.20 -18.17
C THR A 198 -0.51 7.72 -18.34
N TYR A 199 -0.61 6.92 -17.28
CA TYR A 199 -0.35 5.48 -17.31
C TYR A 199 -1.61 4.66 -17.54
N PHE A 200 -2.80 5.23 -17.26
CA PHE A 200 -4.04 4.50 -17.02
C PHE A 200 -3.87 3.35 -16.01
N GLY A 201 -3.06 3.63 -14.98
CA GLY A 201 -2.74 2.76 -13.85
C GLY A 201 -3.65 3.02 -12.64
N ARG A 202 -3.72 2.04 -11.74
CA ARG A 202 -4.52 2.12 -10.48
C ARG A 202 -3.71 1.76 -9.24
N GLY A 203 -2.70 0.91 -9.38
CA GLY A 203 -1.92 0.40 -8.25
C GLY A 203 -1.19 1.49 -7.48
N GLU A 204 -0.67 2.50 -8.18
CA GLU A 204 0.07 3.61 -7.58
C GLU A 204 -0.83 4.60 -6.82
N ILE A 205 -2.10 4.75 -7.21
CA ILE A 205 -3.12 5.47 -6.44
C ILE A 205 -3.39 4.73 -5.12
N LEU A 206 -3.56 3.41 -5.20
CA LEU A 206 -3.76 2.56 -4.02
C LEU A 206 -2.54 2.58 -3.09
N PHE A 207 -1.33 2.57 -3.65
CA PHE A 207 -0.08 2.67 -2.89
C PHE A 207 -0.02 3.97 -2.09
N ALA A 208 -0.29 5.11 -2.74
CA ALA A 208 -0.33 6.41 -2.09
C ALA A 208 -1.36 6.45 -0.96
N LEU A 209 -2.55 5.87 -1.19
CA LEU A 209 -3.59 5.80 -0.18
C LEU A 209 -3.13 4.98 1.03
N MET A 210 -2.55 3.80 0.81
CA MET A 210 -2.06 2.95 1.89
C MET A 210 -0.92 3.60 2.67
N GLU A 211 0.06 4.18 1.98
CA GLU A 211 1.17 4.91 2.60
C GLU A 211 0.64 6.05 3.48
N PHE A 212 -0.30 6.86 2.97
CA PHE A 212 -0.93 7.92 3.73
C PHE A 212 -1.66 7.39 4.96
N LEU A 213 -2.53 6.38 4.80
CA LEU A 213 -3.34 5.84 5.90
C LEU A 213 -2.47 5.24 6.99
N PHE A 214 -1.46 4.44 6.64
CA PHE A 214 -0.57 3.83 7.63
C PHE A 214 0.30 4.89 8.31
N SER A 215 0.88 5.83 7.56
CA SER A 215 1.62 6.95 8.15
C SER A 215 0.75 7.77 9.10
N PHE A 216 -0.47 8.10 8.69
CA PHE A 216 -1.40 8.86 9.50
C PHE A 216 -1.82 8.10 10.78
N PHE A 217 -2.31 6.86 10.67
CA PHE A 217 -2.87 6.14 11.82
C PHE A 217 -1.80 5.72 12.83
N LEU A 218 -0.64 5.27 12.37
CA LEU A 218 0.46 4.87 13.25
C LEU A 218 1.05 6.09 13.97
N PHE A 219 1.30 7.19 13.25
CA PHE A 219 1.79 8.42 13.88
C PHE A 219 0.74 9.04 14.80
N ARG A 220 -0.54 8.96 14.44
CA ARG A 220 -1.65 9.40 15.30
C ARG A 220 -1.73 8.58 16.57
N TYR A 221 -1.45 7.29 16.51
CA TYR A 221 -1.42 6.44 17.70
C TYR A 221 -0.33 6.90 18.67
N LEU A 222 0.87 7.18 18.17
CA LEU A 222 1.96 7.76 18.97
C LEU A 222 1.51 9.06 19.68
N LEU A 223 0.89 9.98 18.94
CA LEU A 223 0.43 11.25 19.51
C LEU A 223 -0.71 11.11 20.54
N ASN A 224 -1.50 10.03 20.47
CA ASN A 224 -2.57 9.76 21.42
C ASN A 224 -2.07 9.10 22.72
N THR A 225 -0.88 8.50 22.71
CA THR A 225 -0.26 7.94 23.91
C THR A 225 0.44 9.01 24.75
N ASP A 226 0.66 10.21 24.21
CA ASP A 226 1.11 11.36 24.99
C ASP A 226 0.04 11.76 26.02
N THR A 227 0.42 11.83 27.30
CA THR A 227 -0.45 12.23 28.41
C THR A 227 -0.87 13.69 28.32
N SER A 228 -0.11 14.52 27.59
CA SER A 228 -0.52 15.86 27.27
C SER A 228 -1.73 15.81 26.32
N ARG A 229 -2.94 16.15 26.83
CA ARG A 229 -4.19 16.28 26.04
C ARG A 229 -4.10 17.28 24.87
N LYS A 230 -2.91 17.82 24.59
CA LYS A 230 -2.57 18.71 23.49
C LYS A 230 -2.94 18.14 22.13
N TYR A 231 -3.17 16.82 21.97
CA TYR A 231 -3.38 16.21 20.65
C TYR A 231 -4.80 15.76 20.27
N ALA A 232 -5.90 16.17 20.92
CA ALA A 232 -7.26 15.74 20.50
C ALA A 232 -7.63 16.13 19.04
N PHE A 233 -8.11 15.16 18.24
CA PHE A 233 -8.50 15.31 16.82
C PHE A 233 -10.00 15.61 16.68
N SER A 234 -10.38 16.51 15.77
CA SER A 234 -11.80 16.74 15.47
C SER A 234 -12.38 15.58 14.67
N LYS A 235 -13.12 14.69 15.34
CA LYS A 235 -13.77 13.52 14.70
C LYS A 235 -14.61 13.92 13.47
N LYS A 236 -15.33 15.04 13.55
CA LYS A 236 -16.15 15.56 12.43
C LYS A 236 -15.30 15.94 11.22
N SER A 237 -14.20 16.67 11.42
CA SER A 237 -13.29 17.03 10.32
C SER A 237 -12.59 15.81 9.72
N ALA A 238 -12.20 14.83 10.55
CA ALA A 238 -11.64 13.56 10.07
C ALA A 238 -12.60 12.84 9.14
N ILE A 239 -13.85 12.66 9.57
CA ILE A 239 -14.86 11.94 8.79
C ILE A 239 -15.09 12.65 7.47
N ILE A 240 -15.33 13.97 7.49
CA ILE A 240 -15.59 14.75 6.27
C ILE A 240 -14.44 14.61 5.27
N VAL A 241 -13.20 14.85 5.71
CA VAL A 241 -12.07 14.84 4.76
C VAL A 241 -11.70 13.41 4.34
N SER A 242 -11.83 12.42 5.21
CA SER A 242 -11.64 11.02 4.82
C SER A 242 -12.68 10.63 3.76
N THR A 243 -13.95 11.03 3.92
CA THR A 243 -14.99 10.81 2.91
C THR A 243 -14.66 11.52 1.60
N ILE A 244 -14.28 12.80 1.63
CA ILE A 244 -13.89 13.53 0.42
C ILE A 244 -12.69 12.86 -0.26
N LEU A 245 -11.69 12.42 0.49
CA LEU A 245 -10.51 11.73 -0.05
C LEU A 245 -10.90 10.39 -0.68
N ILE A 246 -11.74 9.59 -0.02
CA ILE A 246 -12.22 8.31 -0.56
C ILE A 246 -13.04 8.53 -1.84
N VAL A 247 -13.94 9.53 -1.86
CA VAL A 247 -14.72 9.88 -3.04
C VAL A 247 -13.81 10.36 -4.18
N PHE A 248 -12.84 11.22 -3.89
CA PHE A 248 -11.87 11.71 -4.86
C PHE A 248 -11.04 10.58 -5.48
N LEU A 249 -10.53 9.65 -4.67
CA LEU A 249 -9.73 8.53 -5.14
C LEU A 249 -10.59 7.49 -5.86
N GLY A 250 -11.78 7.19 -5.33
CA GLY A 250 -12.77 6.36 -6.01
C GLY A 250 -13.10 6.93 -7.39
N ALA A 251 -13.29 8.25 -7.48
CA ALA A 251 -13.54 8.92 -8.74
C ALA A 251 -12.39 8.82 -9.72
N SER A 252 -11.17 8.97 -9.24
CA SER A 252 -9.96 8.87 -10.04
C SER A 252 -9.77 7.45 -10.59
N VAL A 253 -9.98 6.42 -9.75
CA VAL A 253 -9.91 5.01 -10.15
C VAL A 253 -11.00 4.67 -11.18
N SER A 254 -12.21 5.19 -10.99
CA SER A 254 -13.33 4.97 -11.89
C SER A 254 -13.17 5.70 -13.22
N LEU A 255 -12.58 6.90 -13.20
CA LEU A 255 -12.18 7.61 -14.42
C LEU A 255 -11.22 6.75 -15.25
N VAL A 256 -10.14 6.25 -14.64
CA VAL A 256 -9.18 5.35 -15.31
C VAL A 256 -9.88 4.10 -15.87
N ARG A 257 -10.80 3.50 -15.10
CA ARG A 257 -11.56 2.31 -15.52
C ARG A 257 -12.41 2.58 -16.77
N VAL A 258 -13.18 3.67 -16.74
CA VAL A 258 -14.10 4.06 -17.81
C VAL A 258 -13.33 4.43 -19.07
N SER A 259 -12.24 5.20 -18.94
CA SER A 259 -11.40 5.59 -20.08
C SER A 259 -10.82 4.40 -20.82
N ARG A 260 -10.49 3.29 -20.12
CA ARG A 260 -9.96 2.07 -20.75
C ARG A 260 -11.00 1.25 -21.53
N GLY A 261 -12.28 1.62 -21.52
CA GLY A 261 -13.33 0.88 -22.22
C GLY A 261 -13.54 -0.54 -21.67
N SER A 262 -13.50 -0.69 -20.34
CA SER A 262 -13.56 -2.02 -19.70
C SER A 262 -14.87 -2.75 -20.02
N TYR A 263 -14.78 -3.95 -20.59
CA TYR A 263 -15.94 -4.83 -20.76
C TYR A 263 -16.36 -5.41 -19.40
N GLU A 264 -17.55 -5.05 -18.93
CA GLU A 264 -18.09 -5.50 -17.62
C GLU A 264 -19.15 -6.60 -17.73
N ASN A 265 -19.25 -7.23 -18.91
CA ASN A 265 -20.19 -8.34 -19.15
C ASN A 265 -19.51 -9.68 -18.83
N PHE A 266 -19.51 -10.06 -17.56
CA PHE A 266 -19.01 -11.37 -17.14
C PHE A 266 -20.06 -12.47 -17.36
N VAL A 267 -19.70 -13.47 -18.15
CA VAL A 267 -20.54 -14.65 -18.42
C VAL A 267 -20.77 -15.41 -17.11
N GLY A 268 -22.01 -15.82 -16.85
CA GLY A 268 -22.38 -16.53 -15.62
C GLY A 268 -22.41 -15.67 -14.34
N GLY A 269 -22.17 -14.36 -14.41
CA GLY A 269 -22.31 -13.46 -13.27
C GLY A 269 -23.76 -13.36 -12.78
N SER A 270 -23.94 -13.21 -11.47
CA SER A 270 -25.25 -13.12 -10.82
C SER A 270 -26.05 -11.89 -11.28
N SER A 271 -27.37 -11.93 -11.13
CA SER A 271 -28.23 -10.78 -11.47
C SER A 271 -27.90 -9.56 -10.62
N GLN A 272 -27.56 -9.76 -9.34
CA GLN A 272 -27.15 -8.70 -8.42
C GLN A 272 -25.87 -8.00 -8.91
N LEU A 273 -24.88 -8.75 -9.38
CA LEU A 273 -23.65 -8.16 -9.91
C LEU A 273 -23.90 -7.40 -11.21
N LYS A 274 -24.75 -7.94 -12.10
CA LYS A 274 -25.13 -7.28 -13.36
C LYS A 274 -25.85 -5.95 -13.14
N GLN A 275 -26.65 -5.83 -12.07
CA GLN A 275 -27.29 -4.57 -11.69
C GLN A 275 -26.29 -3.48 -11.27
N LEU A 276 -25.07 -3.86 -10.88
CA LEU A 276 -23.99 -2.93 -10.55
C LEU A 276 -23.21 -2.44 -11.77
N LYS A 277 -23.58 -2.86 -12.98
CA LYS A 277 -22.95 -2.38 -14.22
C LYS A 277 -23.14 -0.86 -14.34
N GLY A 278 -22.05 -0.15 -14.64
CA GLY A 278 -22.08 1.31 -14.72
C GLY A 278 -22.09 2.02 -13.35
N ASN A 279 -22.19 1.29 -12.23
CA ASN A 279 -22.00 1.89 -10.92
C ASN A 279 -20.56 2.42 -10.81
N PHE A 280 -20.46 3.64 -10.31
CA PHE A 280 -19.20 4.35 -10.26
C PHE A 280 -18.23 3.73 -9.25
N LEU A 281 -18.69 3.31 -8.07
CA LEU A 281 -17.83 2.84 -6.97
C LEU A 281 -17.62 1.33 -6.98
N ILE A 282 -18.70 0.56 -7.12
CA ILE A 282 -18.65 -0.90 -7.07
C ILE A 282 -19.17 -1.41 -8.39
N SER A 283 -18.26 -1.82 -9.27
CA SER A 283 -18.58 -2.39 -10.58
C SER A 283 -18.22 -3.87 -10.62
N PRO A 284 -18.74 -4.63 -11.59
CA PRO A 284 -18.36 -6.02 -11.78
C PRO A 284 -16.84 -6.20 -11.93
N SER A 285 -16.16 -5.27 -12.60
CA SER A 285 -14.70 -5.34 -12.78
C SER A 285 -13.94 -5.11 -11.48
N ILE A 286 -14.36 -4.12 -10.67
CA ILE A 286 -13.78 -3.89 -9.33
C ILE A 286 -14.03 -5.10 -8.42
N TYR A 287 -15.23 -5.67 -8.44
CA TYR A 287 -15.53 -6.86 -7.66
C TYR A 287 -14.63 -8.04 -8.07
N LEU A 288 -14.41 -8.27 -9.38
CA LEU A 288 -13.45 -9.26 -9.86
C LEU A 288 -12.07 -9.03 -9.23
N TYR A 289 -11.48 -7.83 -9.37
CA TYR A 289 -10.15 -7.54 -8.81
C TYR A 289 -10.06 -7.62 -7.28
N MET A 290 -11.16 -7.51 -6.54
CA MET A 290 -11.17 -7.63 -5.07
C MET A 290 -11.48 -9.04 -4.56
N SER A 291 -11.94 -9.95 -5.43
CA SER A 291 -12.37 -11.30 -5.04
C SER A 291 -11.55 -12.40 -5.70
N CYS A 292 -11.02 -12.17 -6.90
CA CYS A 292 -10.53 -13.23 -7.77
C CYS A 292 -9.16 -13.81 -7.34
N ASP A 293 -8.35 -13.06 -6.61
CA ASP A 293 -6.93 -13.37 -6.39
C ASP A 293 -6.69 -14.68 -5.62
N ILE A 294 -7.62 -15.07 -4.74
CA ILE A 294 -7.56 -16.36 -4.01
C ILE A 294 -7.83 -17.54 -4.96
N GLY A 295 -8.73 -17.35 -5.94
CA GLY A 295 -9.01 -18.32 -6.98
C GLY A 295 -7.83 -18.47 -7.92
N VAL A 296 -7.15 -17.36 -8.25
CA VAL A 296 -5.92 -17.38 -9.04
C VAL A 296 -4.84 -18.20 -8.33
N PHE A 297 -4.67 -17.99 -7.02
CA PHE A 297 -3.75 -18.80 -6.22
C PHE A 297 -4.11 -20.30 -6.24
N SER A 298 -5.40 -20.64 -6.11
CA SER A 298 -5.86 -22.02 -6.23
C SER A 298 -5.53 -22.64 -7.60
N LYS A 299 -5.80 -21.92 -8.71
CA LYS A 299 -5.50 -22.42 -10.06
C LYS A 299 -4.02 -22.50 -10.37
N TYR A 300 -3.23 -21.59 -9.81
CA TYR A 300 -1.77 -21.64 -9.88
C TYR A 300 -1.24 -22.96 -9.28
N LEU A 301 -1.72 -23.36 -8.10
CA LEU A 301 -1.32 -24.61 -7.45
C LEU A 301 -1.79 -25.87 -8.19
N GLU A 302 -2.93 -25.82 -8.90
CA GLU A 302 -3.37 -26.95 -9.74
C GLU A 302 -2.46 -27.16 -10.96
N HIS A 303 -1.94 -26.08 -11.54
CA HIS A 303 -1.23 -26.12 -12.82
C HIS A 303 0.29 -26.23 -12.69
N ASP A 304 0.85 -25.97 -11.50
CA ASP A 304 2.26 -26.13 -11.07
C ASP A 304 3.33 -25.84 -12.15
N LYS A 305 3.21 -24.69 -12.84
CA LYS A 305 3.98 -24.39 -14.08
C LYS A 305 4.41 -22.94 -14.25
N GLU A 306 4.90 -22.31 -13.19
CA GLU A 306 5.70 -21.07 -13.32
C GLU A 306 7.13 -21.34 -12.87
N ASN A 307 8.04 -21.48 -13.83
CA ASN A 307 9.47 -21.55 -13.56
C ASN A 307 10.02 -20.13 -13.42
N THR A 308 9.99 -19.59 -12.20
CA THR A 308 10.68 -18.35 -11.87
C THR A 308 12.01 -18.61 -11.18
N LYS A 309 12.97 -17.71 -11.40
CA LYS A 309 14.21 -17.66 -10.62
C LYS A 309 13.87 -17.30 -9.16
N PHE A 310 14.77 -17.64 -8.25
CA PHE A 310 14.63 -17.32 -6.83
C PHE A 310 14.39 -15.82 -6.60
N GLY A 311 13.34 -15.47 -5.87
CA GLY A 311 13.05 -14.07 -5.51
C GLY A 311 12.74 -13.13 -6.67
N HIS A 312 12.36 -13.66 -7.84
CA HIS A 312 12.20 -12.89 -9.07
C HIS A 312 11.08 -11.84 -8.98
N ASN A 313 9.95 -12.18 -8.35
CA ASN A 313 8.86 -11.23 -8.11
C ASN A 313 9.22 -10.29 -6.95
N SER A 314 9.69 -10.83 -5.84
CA SER A 314 9.97 -10.11 -4.60
C SER A 314 11.08 -9.07 -4.75
N PHE A 315 12.08 -9.37 -5.59
CA PHE A 315 13.26 -8.54 -5.85
C PHE A 315 13.31 -8.05 -7.30
N LEU A 316 12.15 -7.86 -7.95
CA LEU A 316 12.04 -7.50 -9.36
C LEU A 316 12.90 -6.27 -9.74
N VAL A 317 13.03 -5.30 -8.84
CA VAL A 317 13.84 -4.09 -9.06
C VAL A 317 15.32 -4.42 -9.23
N PHE A 318 15.84 -5.37 -8.45
CA PHE A 318 17.22 -5.82 -8.55
C PHE A 318 17.44 -6.59 -9.85
N TYR A 319 16.50 -7.44 -10.25
CA TYR A 319 16.55 -8.12 -11.56
C TYR A 319 16.45 -7.14 -12.73
N ASP A 320 15.60 -6.11 -12.67
CA ASP A 320 15.54 -5.06 -13.70
C ASP A 320 16.86 -4.28 -13.78
N PHE A 321 17.51 -4.01 -12.64
CA PHE A 321 18.82 -3.38 -12.60
C PHE A 321 19.91 -4.29 -13.21
N LEU A 322 20.02 -5.54 -12.76
CA LEU A 322 21.01 -6.51 -13.27
C LEU A 322 20.85 -6.77 -14.77
N SER A 323 19.62 -6.87 -15.27
CA SER A 323 19.35 -7.06 -16.70
C SER A 323 19.89 -5.92 -17.59
N ARG A 324 20.10 -4.72 -17.03
CA ARG A 324 20.72 -3.60 -17.75
C ARG A 324 22.24 -3.68 -17.78
N VAL A 325 22.84 -4.35 -16.78
CA VAL A 325 24.30 -4.51 -16.64
C VAL A 325 24.78 -5.74 -17.40
N GLU A 326 24.09 -6.86 -17.25
CA GLU A 326 24.52 -8.17 -17.76
C GLU A 326 23.94 -8.50 -19.15
N GLY A 327 23.08 -7.64 -19.71
CA GLY A 327 22.43 -7.88 -21.00
C GLY A 327 21.43 -9.04 -20.99
N GLU A 328 21.08 -9.59 -19.81
CA GLU A 328 20.04 -10.60 -19.68
C GLU A 328 18.66 -10.07 -20.11
N LYS A 329 17.77 -10.99 -20.50
CA LYS A 329 16.38 -10.64 -20.80
C LYS A 329 15.71 -10.08 -19.56
N ARG A 330 15.13 -8.88 -19.71
CA ARG A 330 14.39 -8.21 -18.65
C ARG A 330 13.27 -9.09 -18.09
N PRO A 331 13.06 -9.05 -16.76
CA PRO A 331 12.01 -9.79 -16.10
C PRO A 331 10.62 -9.26 -16.51
N ARG A 332 9.61 -10.14 -16.56
CA ARG A 332 8.23 -9.71 -16.87
C ARG A 332 7.64 -8.97 -15.67
N PHE A 333 7.18 -7.75 -15.91
CA PHE A 333 6.57 -6.94 -14.85
C PHE A 333 5.15 -7.41 -14.48
N TYR A 334 4.42 -8.00 -15.41
CA TYR A 334 3.07 -8.49 -15.16
C TYR A 334 3.10 -9.97 -14.81
N GLN A 335 2.27 -10.31 -13.84
CA GLN A 335 1.98 -11.68 -13.45
C GLN A 335 1.34 -12.46 -14.62
N LYS A 336 1.55 -13.78 -14.64
CA LYS A 336 0.82 -14.67 -15.55
C LYS A 336 -0.66 -14.67 -15.21
N GLY A 337 -1.50 -14.64 -16.25
CA GLY A 337 -2.94 -14.73 -16.10
C GLY A 337 -3.39 -16.17 -15.91
N PHE A 338 -4.38 -16.37 -15.04
CA PHE A 338 -5.09 -17.63 -14.86
C PHE A 338 -6.56 -17.47 -15.19
N TYR A 339 -7.17 -18.54 -15.69
CA TYR A 339 -8.60 -18.58 -15.97
C TYR A 339 -9.35 -19.16 -14.76
N ILE A 340 -10.12 -18.30 -14.09
CA ILE A 340 -10.98 -18.62 -12.94
C ILE A 340 -12.43 -18.21 -13.24
N PRO A 341 -13.11 -19.06 -14.01
CA PRO A 341 -14.08 -18.73 -15.07
C PRO A 341 -13.97 -17.39 -15.83
N MET A 342 -12.96 -16.58 -15.53
CA MET A 342 -12.64 -15.30 -16.12
C MET A 342 -11.12 -15.17 -16.08
N TRP A 343 -10.54 -14.45 -17.03
CA TRP A 343 -9.11 -14.18 -17.00
C TRP A 343 -8.78 -13.14 -15.93
N ALA A 344 -7.91 -13.51 -15.01
CA ALA A 344 -7.35 -12.63 -13.99
C ALA A 344 -5.83 -12.75 -14.00
N ASN A 345 -5.14 -11.61 -14.01
CA ASN A 345 -3.68 -11.49 -14.03
C ASN A 345 -3.14 -10.81 -12.76
N THR A 346 -3.92 -10.87 -11.70
CA THR A 346 -3.54 -10.49 -10.34
C THR A 346 -3.69 -11.72 -9.45
N GLY A 347 -3.00 -11.75 -8.33
CA GLY A 347 -2.95 -12.92 -7.48
C GLY A 347 -2.29 -12.56 -6.17
N THR A 348 -2.74 -13.18 -5.09
CA THR A 348 -2.27 -12.84 -3.74
C THR A 348 -0.74 -12.89 -3.65
N PHE A 349 -0.18 -12.15 -2.70
CA PHE A 349 1.25 -12.22 -2.41
C PHE A 349 1.73 -13.67 -2.15
N MET A 350 0.88 -14.57 -1.62
CA MET A 350 1.21 -15.98 -1.41
C MET A 350 1.61 -16.69 -2.70
N ARG A 351 0.96 -16.33 -3.82
CA ARG A 351 1.30 -16.90 -5.13
C ARG A 351 2.74 -16.53 -5.50
N GLU A 352 3.09 -15.25 -5.41
CA GLU A 352 4.44 -14.77 -5.74
C GLU A 352 5.50 -15.28 -4.77
N LEU A 353 5.16 -15.41 -3.47
CA LEU A 353 6.06 -16.00 -2.48
C LEU A 353 6.32 -17.49 -2.78
N HIS A 354 5.29 -18.23 -3.21
CA HIS A 354 5.46 -19.62 -3.63
C HIS A 354 6.23 -19.73 -4.95
N GLU A 355 5.96 -18.86 -5.92
CA GLU A 355 6.71 -18.75 -7.17
C GLU A 355 8.21 -18.55 -6.91
N ASP A 356 8.53 -17.64 -5.99
CA ASP A 356 9.91 -17.21 -5.73
C ASP A 356 10.69 -18.17 -4.82
N PHE A 357 10.02 -18.80 -3.86
CA PHE A 357 10.68 -19.53 -2.76
C PHE A 357 10.05 -20.89 -2.46
N GLY A 358 9.12 -21.34 -3.29
CA GLY A 358 8.36 -22.58 -3.11
C GLY A 358 7.55 -22.58 -1.80
N ILE A 359 7.36 -23.77 -1.26
CA ILE A 359 6.66 -23.98 0.01
C ILE A 359 7.28 -23.13 1.12
N ALA A 360 8.61 -23.04 1.21
CA ALA A 360 9.29 -22.24 2.23
C ALA A 360 8.86 -20.76 2.21
N GLY A 361 8.58 -20.19 1.04
CA GLY A 361 8.06 -18.82 0.92
C GLY A 361 6.74 -18.60 1.64
N ILE A 362 5.83 -19.58 1.60
CA ILE A 362 4.51 -19.50 2.23
C ILE A 362 4.59 -19.54 3.76
N PHE A 363 5.58 -20.24 4.34
CA PHE A 363 5.71 -20.34 5.79
C PHE A 363 6.70 -19.32 6.36
N LEU A 364 7.92 -19.28 5.82
CA LEU A 364 9.01 -18.51 6.41
C LEU A 364 8.80 -17.00 6.23
N ILE A 365 8.37 -16.55 5.05
CA ILE A 365 8.29 -15.11 4.78
C ILE A 365 7.17 -14.44 5.58
N PRO A 366 5.92 -14.96 5.63
CA PRO A 366 4.90 -14.42 6.51
C PRO A 366 5.32 -14.45 7.98
N TYR A 367 5.99 -15.50 8.44
CA TYR A 367 6.57 -15.54 9.78
C TYR A 367 7.56 -14.40 10.02
N LEU A 368 8.52 -14.20 9.11
CA LEU A 368 9.51 -13.12 9.21
C LEU A 368 8.84 -11.74 9.14
N ILE A 369 7.85 -11.54 8.26
CA ILE A 369 7.10 -10.28 8.19
C ILE A 369 6.39 -10.02 9.53
N GLY A 370 5.71 -11.00 10.11
CA GLY A 370 5.04 -10.90 11.41
C GLY A 370 6.01 -10.59 12.56
N LEU A 371 7.20 -11.20 12.53
CA LEU A 371 8.28 -10.96 13.47
C LEU A 371 8.82 -9.52 13.33
N PHE A 372 9.27 -9.14 12.14
CA PHE A 372 9.89 -7.83 11.90
C PHE A 372 8.92 -6.67 12.14
N ILE A 373 7.68 -6.78 11.67
CA ILE A 373 6.68 -5.71 11.84
C ILE A 373 6.32 -5.50 13.31
N THR A 374 6.26 -6.57 14.11
CA THR A 374 6.01 -6.50 15.56
C THR A 374 7.20 -5.90 16.30
N TRP A 375 8.42 -6.29 15.93
CA TRP A 375 9.64 -5.70 16.48
C TRP A 375 9.74 -4.20 16.18
N LEU A 376 9.51 -3.80 14.92
CA LEU A 376 9.50 -2.40 14.50
C LEU A 376 8.39 -1.60 15.20
N TRP A 377 7.21 -2.21 15.38
CA TRP A 377 6.09 -1.60 16.12
C TRP A 377 6.54 -1.20 17.52
N PHE A 378 7.06 -2.13 18.32
CA PHE A 378 7.50 -1.82 19.68
C PHE A 378 8.65 -0.81 19.68
N LYS A 379 9.68 -1.04 18.84
CA LYS A 379 10.85 -0.16 18.76
C LYS A 379 10.48 1.28 18.40
N PHE A 380 9.49 1.48 17.51
CA PHE A 380 9.01 2.82 17.17
C PHE A 380 8.33 3.51 18.35
N TYR A 381 7.38 2.84 19.03
CA TYR A 381 6.66 3.44 20.15
C TYR A 381 7.51 3.63 21.41
N GLU A 382 8.66 2.96 21.52
CA GLU A 382 9.61 3.18 22.62
C GLU A 382 10.63 4.27 22.32
N ARG A 383 11.19 4.28 21.11
CA ARG A 383 12.32 5.16 20.76
C ARG A 383 11.91 6.41 19.99
N HIS A 384 10.68 6.46 19.50
CA HIS A 384 10.14 7.52 18.64
C HIS A 384 11.02 7.82 17.41
N ASN A 385 11.75 6.81 16.91
CA ASN A 385 12.68 6.96 15.79
C ASN A 385 11.91 6.97 14.45
N LEU A 386 12.03 8.06 13.70
CA LEU A 386 11.30 8.26 12.44
C LEU A 386 11.80 7.39 11.28
N ILE A 387 13.05 6.92 11.30
CA ILE A 387 13.55 5.94 10.32
C ILE A 387 12.89 4.58 10.57
N VAL A 388 12.83 4.15 11.84
CA VAL A 388 12.10 2.92 12.24
C VAL A 388 10.62 3.03 11.85
N PHE A 389 10.03 4.21 12.03
CA PHE A 389 8.67 4.51 11.61
C PHE A 389 8.46 4.35 10.10
N ALA A 390 9.36 4.88 9.27
CA ALA A 390 9.28 4.75 7.82
C ALA A 390 9.31 3.28 7.40
N ILE A 391 10.24 2.48 7.95
CA ILE A 391 10.32 1.05 7.66
C ILE A 391 9.03 0.34 8.12
N LEU A 392 8.52 0.66 9.32
CA LEU A 392 7.26 0.11 9.83
C LEU A 392 6.09 0.36 8.85
N VAL A 393 5.93 1.60 8.37
CA VAL A 393 4.89 1.95 7.38
C VAL A 393 5.00 1.08 6.13
N TYR A 394 6.20 0.85 5.60
CA TYR A 394 6.39 0.08 4.37
C TYR A 394 6.14 -1.41 4.55
N PHE A 395 6.40 -1.96 5.75
CA PHE A 395 5.96 -3.32 6.11
C PHE A 395 4.43 -3.41 6.24
N TYR A 396 3.76 -2.37 6.75
CA TYR A 396 2.29 -2.29 6.72
C TYR A 396 1.76 -2.26 5.29
N ILE A 397 2.44 -1.60 4.35
CA ILE A 397 2.07 -1.61 2.92
C ILE A 397 2.15 -3.03 2.32
N ILE A 398 3.13 -3.86 2.72
CA ILE A 398 3.18 -5.29 2.30
C ILE A 398 1.91 -6.03 2.73
N ILE A 399 1.48 -5.85 3.98
CA ILE A 399 0.22 -6.42 4.46
C ILE A 399 -0.98 -5.80 3.72
N GLY A 400 -0.96 -4.49 3.48
CA GLY A 400 -1.94 -3.76 2.68
C GLY A 400 -2.20 -4.38 1.31
N PHE A 401 -1.15 -4.76 0.61
CA PHE A 401 -1.21 -5.33 -0.74
C PHE A 401 -1.29 -6.86 -0.79
N SER A 402 -1.31 -7.54 0.36
CA SER A 402 -1.29 -9.01 0.45
C SER A 402 -2.37 -9.69 -0.39
N PHE A 403 -3.53 -9.04 -0.58
CA PHE A 403 -4.60 -9.57 -1.42
C PHE A 403 -4.25 -9.58 -2.92
N LEU A 404 -3.42 -8.64 -3.41
CA LEU A 404 -3.27 -8.34 -4.84
C LEU A 404 -1.95 -8.80 -5.46
N MET A 405 -0.82 -8.59 -4.77
CA MET A 405 0.55 -8.85 -5.25
C MET A 405 1.59 -8.62 -4.13
N MET A 406 2.82 -9.10 -4.29
CA MET A 406 3.94 -8.70 -3.44
C MET A 406 4.37 -7.28 -3.81
N VAL A 407 3.99 -6.28 -3.00
CA VAL A 407 4.23 -4.86 -3.31
C VAL A 407 5.71 -4.50 -3.46
N THR A 408 6.63 -5.29 -2.91
CA THR A 408 8.08 -5.05 -3.05
C THR A 408 8.53 -5.14 -4.50
N ARG A 409 7.75 -5.77 -5.40
CA ARG A 409 8.06 -5.74 -6.84
C ARG A 409 7.94 -4.36 -7.49
N LEU A 410 7.27 -3.42 -6.82
CA LEU A 410 7.10 -2.06 -7.31
C LEU A 410 8.35 -1.21 -7.01
N ASN A 411 8.86 -0.53 -8.02
CA ASN A 411 9.97 0.43 -7.89
C ASN A 411 9.69 1.48 -6.81
N GLN A 412 8.42 1.92 -6.74
CA GLN A 412 7.92 2.86 -5.76
C GLN A 412 8.34 2.43 -4.36
N TRP A 413 8.08 1.17 -3.98
CA TRP A 413 8.36 0.67 -2.63
C TRP A 413 9.81 0.90 -2.18
N TYR A 414 10.80 0.62 -3.04
CA TYR A 414 12.21 0.82 -2.68
C TYR A 414 12.64 2.28 -2.76
N PHE A 415 12.32 2.97 -3.86
CA PHE A 415 12.81 4.33 -4.07
C PHE A 415 12.18 5.32 -3.10
N SER A 416 10.88 5.23 -2.84
CA SER A 416 10.23 6.14 -1.90
C SER A 416 10.68 5.88 -0.46
N LEU A 417 10.86 4.62 -0.04
CA LEU A 417 11.44 4.30 1.27
C LEU A 417 12.85 4.87 1.41
N GLY A 418 13.71 4.65 0.42
CA GLY A 418 15.07 5.18 0.41
C GLY A 418 15.09 6.71 0.49
N LEU A 419 14.27 7.39 -0.30
CA LEU A 419 14.15 8.85 -0.28
C LEU A 419 13.62 9.37 1.06
N ILE A 420 12.66 8.69 1.69
CA ILE A 420 12.14 9.06 3.03
C ILE A 420 13.26 8.94 4.07
N ILE A 421 13.99 7.82 4.09
CA ILE A 421 15.10 7.59 5.04
C ILE A 421 16.17 8.67 4.90
N LEU A 422 16.50 9.07 3.67
CA LEU A 422 17.46 10.15 3.41
C LEU A 422 16.92 11.53 3.77
N SER A 423 15.62 11.78 3.56
CA SER A 423 15.01 13.09 3.80
C SER A 423 14.81 13.40 5.28
N ILE A 424 14.48 12.40 6.11
CA ILE A 424 14.15 12.60 7.53
C ILE A 424 15.26 13.36 8.30
N PRO A 425 16.53 12.93 8.30
CA PRO A 425 17.60 13.62 9.03
C PRO A 425 17.82 15.07 8.56
N ILE A 426 17.68 15.31 7.26
CA ILE A 426 17.82 16.65 6.66
C ILE A 426 16.71 17.56 7.19
N LEU A 427 15.46 17.07 7.18
CA LEU A 427 14.31 17.84 7.65
C LEU A 427 14.36 18.11 9.16
N GLU A 428 14.82 17.15 9.97
CA GLU A 428 15.03 17.34 11.42
C GLU A 428 16.06 18.45 11.69
N LYS A 429 17.18 18.46 10.96
CA LYS A 429 18.21 19.51 11.09
C LYS A 429 17.69 20.88 10.66
N MET A 430 16.89 20.95 9.60
CA MET A 430 16.27 22.19 9.13
C MET A 430 15.27 22.76 10.14
N ALA A 431 14.41 21.89 10.72
CA ALA A 431 13.40 22.29 11.69
C ALA A 431 14.03 22.84 12.99
N THR A 432 15.06 22.17 13.51
CA THR A 432 15.75 22.60 14.74
C THR A 432 16.50 23.92 14.56
N ARG A 433 17.25 24.09 13.46
CA ARG A 433 17.95 25.34 13.15
C ARG A 433 17.01 26.53 12.99
N LYS A 434 15.82 26.33 12.43
CA LYS A 434 14.85 27.40 12.27
C LYS A 434 14.23 27.83 13.61
N ASN A 435 14.07 26.89 14.54
CA ASN A 435 13.57 27.19 15.87
C ASN A 435 14.58 28.02 16.68
N SER A 436 15.88 27.68 16.64
CA SER A 436 16.91 28.45 17.33
C SER A 436 16.99 29.90 16.84
N LEU A 437 16.91 30.12 15.53
CA LEU A 437 16.92 31.47 14.94
C LEU A 437 15.70 32.34 15.31
N ASN A 438 14.55 31.73 15.63
CA ASN A 438 13.38 32.49 16.07
C ASN A 438 13.48 32.88 17.55
N LEU A 439 14.14 32.05 18.37
CA LEU A 439 14.38 32.33 19.78
C LEU A 439 15.43 33.44 19.97
N GLU A 440 16.37 33.60 19.04
CA GLU A 440 17.35 34.71 19.06
C GLU A 440 16.75 36.07 18.65
N LYS A 441 15.56 36.08 18.02
CA LYS A 441 14.93 37.28 17.45
C LYS A 441 13.74 37.81 18.27
N GLY A 442 13.25 37.06 19.24
CA GLY A 442 12.15 37.45 20.13
C GLY A 442 12.68 37.70 21.52
#